data_AF-A0A4Q4YTM0-F1
#
_entry.id   AF-A0A4Q4YTM0-F1
#
_cell.length_a   1.000
_cell.length_b   1.000
_cell.length_c   1.000
_cell.angle_alpha   90.00
_cell.angle_beta   90.00
_cell.angle_gamma   90.00
#
_symmetry.space_group_name_H-M   'P 1'
#
loop_
_entity.id
_entity.type
_entity.pdbx_description
1 polymer ?
#
loop_
_entity_poly.entity_id
_entity_poly.type
_entity_poly.pdbx_seq_one_letter_code
_entity_poly.pdbx_strand_id
1 'polypeptide(L)'
;MALGEFESQKELQKYLPDNVAVPLAYGTLEQDPSSFFLTPFRNLSDKVPEPGELVEVLEKLHKSSASPNGKFGFHVTTFNGMVPLVNDWCDTWEEYFARQLRSDIEWEHSIRGPDPEFDAIAEEFFKKVIPRLLRPLQTGGRTIKPVLVHGDVWPGNVQIDMTTQRVILFDSCCCYGHNELDLAMMREPRYRFGPEHVQKYLEVMGPSEPVDDLDDRNALYAMRDNIINSGLHAHRAFLREE
;
A
#
# COMPACT_ATOMS: atom_id res chain seq x y z
N MET A 1 11.87 10.20 -4.29
CA MET A 1 10.40 10.36 -4.27
C MET A 1 9.83 10.52 -5.67
N ALA A 2 10.12 11.60 -6.42
CA ALA A 2 9.53 11.84 -7.75
C ALA A 2 9.68 10.67 -8.75
N LEU A 3 10.85 10.00 -8.81
CA LEU A 3 11.04 8.79 -9.61
C LEU A 3 10.09 7.64 -9.19
N GLY A 4 9.91 7.45 -7.88
CA GLY A 4 9.05 6.41 -7.34
C GLY A 4 7.58 6.64 -7.69
N GLU A 5 7.10 7.88 -7.55
CA GLU A 5 5.74 8.26 -7.97
C GLU A 5 5.56 8.08 -9.48
N PHE A 6 6.50 8.58 -10.29
CA PHE A 6 6.44 8.46 -11.75
C PHE A 6 6.38 7.00 -12.21
N GLU A 7 7.27 6.14 -11.72
CA GLU A 7 7.30 4.73 -12.10
C GLU A 7 6.09 3.96 -11.55
N SER A 8 5.55 4.35 -10.39
CA SER A 8 4.32 3.75 -9.85
C SER A 8 3.12 4.07 -10.72
N GLN A 9 2.88 5.35 -11.05
CA GLN A 9 1.79 5.75 -11.94
C GLN A 9 1.93 5.15 -13.33
N LYS A 10 3.15 5.04 -13.84
CA LYS A 10 3.44 4.45 -15.15
C LYS A 10 3.15 2.96 -15.17
N GLU A 11 3.46 2.25 -14.08
CA GLU A 11 3.15 0.83 -13.95
C GLU A 11 1.64 0.59 -13.82
N LEU A 12 0.96 1.38 -12.97
CA LEU A 12 -0.50 1.31 -12.81
C LEU A 12 -1.23 1.60 -14.13
N GLN A 13 -0.78 2.61 -14.90
CA GLN A 13 -1.40 3.00 -16.18
C GLN A 13 -1.48 1.84 -17.19
N LYS A 14 -0.55 0.87 -17.14
CA LYS A 14 -0.60 -0.32 -18.01
C LYS A 14 -1.88 -1.14 -17.82
N TYR A 15 -2.39 -1.18 -16.59
CA TYR A 15 -3.55 -1.97 -16.20
C TYR A 15 -4.81 -1.12 -16.03
N LEU A 16 -4.62 0.16 -15.67
CA LEU A 16 -5.65 1.14 -15.34
C LEU A 16 -5.50 2.41 -16.20
N PRO A 17 -5.56 2.34 -17.54
CA PRO A 17 -5.21 3.46 -18.42
C PRO A 17 -6.03 4.73 -18.19
N ASP A 18 -7.25 4.58 -17.65
CA ASP A 18 -8.20 5.67 -17.43
C ASP A 18 -8.45 5.99 -15.96
N ASN A 19 -7.86 5.24 -15.02
CA ASN A 19 -8.16 5.33 -13.58
C ASN A 19 -6.96 5.80 -12.76
N VAL A 20 -5.95 6.42 -13.39
CA VAL A 20 -4.76 6.90 -12.69
C VAL A 20 -4.32 8.30 -13.14
N ALA A 21 -3.48 8.93 -12.32
CA ALA A 21 -2.71 10.10 -12.72
C ALA A 21 -1.76 9.72 -13.87
N VAL A 22 -1.73 10.53 -14.94
CA VAL A 22 -0.89 10.23 -16.11
C VAL A 22 0.51 10.79 -15.88
N PRO A 23 1.55 9.95 -15.77
CA PRO A 23 2.90 10.43 -15.52
C PRO A 23 3.51 11.01 -16.81
N LEU A 24 3.68 12.34 -16.88
CA LEU A 24 4.27 13.00 -18.05
C LEU A 24 5.78 13.15 -17.94
N ALA A 25 6.27 13.55 -16.77
CA ALA A 25 7.69 13.77 -16.54
C ALA A 25 8.01 13.75 -15.04
N TYR A 26 9.29 13.57 -14.72
CA TYR A 26 9.85 13.82 -13.40
C TYR A 26 11.28 14.33 -13.55
N GLY A 27 11.83 14.96 -12.52
CA GLY A 27 13.21 15.44 -12.54
C GLY A 27 13.60 16.25 -11.32
N THR A 28 14.76 16.89 -11.39
CA THR A 28 15.27 17.85 -10.41
C THR A 28 15.33 19.23 -11.03
N LEU A 29 15.11 20.28 -10.24
CA LEU A 29 15.28 21.64 -10.71
C LEU A 29 16.79 21.98 -10.78
N GLU A 30 17.21 22.75 -11.78
CA GLU A 30 18.64 23.10 -11.94
C GLU A 30 19.13 24.07 -10.85
N GLN A 31 18.24 24.94 -10.39
CA GLN A 31 18.55 26.03 -9.44
C GLN A 31 18.15 25.69 -7.99
N ASP A 32 17.52 24.54 -7.76
CA ASP A 32 16.98 24.11 -6.46
C ASP A 32 17.12 22.59 -6.35
N PRO A 33 17.65 22.03 -5.25
CA PRO A 33 17.73 20.58 -5.05
C PRO A 33 16.37 19.85 -5.01
N SER A 34 15.25 20.58 -5.05
CA SER A 34 13.90 20.03 -5.13
C SER A 34 13.67 19.21 -6.41
N SER A 35 12.83 18.18 -6.27
CA SER A 35 12.37 17.34 -7.39
C SER A 35 10.93 17.69 -7.80
N PHE A 36 10.58 17.44 -9.06
CA PHE A 36 9.23 17.59 -9.57
C PHE A 36 8.70 16.29 -10.17
N PHE A 37 7.38 16.15 -10.14
CA PHE A 37 6.59 15.19 -10.90
C PHE A 37 5.52 15.98 -11.67
N LEU A 38 5.28 15.63 -12.93
CA LEU A 38 4.35 16.32 -13.82
C LEU A 38 3.28 15.35 -14.30
N THR A 39 2.02 15.76 -14.14
CA THR A 39 0.82 15.03 -14.56
C THR A 39 -0.22 16.04 -15.08
N PRO A 40 -1.14 15.67 -16.00
CA PRO A 40 -2.23 16.55 -16.38
C PRO A 40 -3.08 16.93 -15.18
N PHE A 41 -3.51 18.19 -15.15
CA PHE A 41 -4.50 18.62 -14.18
C PHE A 41 -5.83 17.90 -14.42
N ARG A 42 -6.41 17.34 -13.37
CA ARG A 42 -7.77 16.78 -13.35
C ARG A 42 -8.60 17.53 -12.33
N ASN A 43 -9.84 17.84 -12.68
CA ASN A 43 -10.80 18.39 -11.73
C ASN A 43 -11.39 17.23 -10.92
N LEU A 44 -10.83 16.97 -9.74
CA LEU A 44 -11.21 15.85 -8.89
C LEU A 44 -12.20 16.29 -7.80
N SER A 45 -13.11 15.39 -7.45
CA SER A 45 -14.10 15.58 -6.39
C SER A 45 -13.64 14.96 -5.08
N ASP A 46 -13.81 15.68 -3.97
CA ASP A 46 -13.64 15.13 -2.61
C ASP A 46 -14.78 14.18 -2.17
N LYS A 47 -15.75 13.92 -3.06
CA LYS A 47 -16.78 12.91 -2.87
C LYS A 47 -16.11 11.53 -2.78
N VAL A 48 -16.38 10.81 -1.70
CA VAL A 48 -15.97 9.41 -1.54
C VAL A 48 -16.65 8.58 -2.63
N PRO A 49 -15.90 7.80 -3.43
CA PRO A 49 -16.49 6.83 -4.34
C PRO A 49 -17.38 5.84 -3.60
N GLU A 50 -18.45 5.39 -4.25
CA GLU A 50 -19.25 4.28 -3.71
C GLU A 50 -18.37 3.02 -3.64
N PRO A 51 -18.59 2.11 -2.67
CA PRO A 51 -17.76 0.91 -2.51
C PRO A 51 -17.59 0.10 -3.80
N GLY A 52 -18.64 0.04 -4.65
CA GLY A 52 -18.56 -0.66 -5.94
C GLY A 52 -17.60 -0.01 -6.94
N GLU A 53 -17.56 1.32 -6.99
CA GLU A 53 -16.73 2.05 -7.94
C GLU A 53 -15.25 1.86 -7.64
N LEU A 54 -14.86 1.89 -6.36
CA LEU A 54 -13.47 1.61 -5.95
C LEU A 54 -13.12 0.13 -6.16
N VAL A 55 -14.01 -0.78 -5.75
CA VAL A 55 -13.74 -2.22 -5.85
C VAL A 55 -13.57 -2.67 -7.31
N GLU A 56 -14.33 -2.10 -8.26
CA GLU A 56 -14.17 -2.41 -9.68
C GLU A 56 -12.75 -2.06 -10.19
N VAL A 57 -12.19 -0.93 -9.73
CA VAL A 57 -10.83 -0.52 -10.09
C VAL A 57 -9.78 -1.43 -9.47
N LEU A 58 -9.91 -1.74 -8.17
CA LEU A 58 -8.95 -2.63 -7.47
C LEU A 58 -9.02 -4.07 -7.99
N GLU A 59 -10.22 -4.58 -8.26
CA GLU A 59 -10.42 -5.90 -8.88
C GLU A 59 -9.70 -5.97 -10.23
N LYS A 60 -9.93 -4.98 -11.10
CA LYS A 60 -9.26 -4.90 -12.40
C LYS A 60 -7.74 -4.90 -12.25
N LEU A 61 -7.20 -4.08 -11.36
CA LEU A 61 -5.76 -4.00 -11.10
C LEU A 61 -5.19 -5.35 -10.65
N HIS A 62 -5.76 -5.95 -9.61
CA HIS A 62 -5.22 -7.16 -8.99
C HIS A 62 -5.44 -8.41 -9.85
N LYS A 63 -6.53 -8.49 -10.63
CA LYS A 63 -6.74 -9.59 -11.58
C LYS A 63 -5.78 -9.50 -12.77
N SER A 64 -5.62 -8.32 -13.35
CA SER A 64 -4.85 -8.15 -14.60
C SER A 64 -3.35 -8.01 -14.44
N SER A 65 -2.86 -7.54 -13.28
CA SER A 65 -1.43 -7.38 -13.04
C SER A 65 -0.75 -8.67 -12.60
N ALA A 66 0.55 -8.77 -12.93
CA ALA A 66 1.43 -9.83 -12.48
C ALA A 66 2.87 -9.30 -12.42
N SER A 67 3.63 -9.72 -11.41
CA SER A 67 5.04 -9.37 -11.30
C SER A 67 5.82 -9.78 -12.54
N PRO A 68 6.69 -8.90 -13.09
CA PRO A 68 7.42 -9.16 -14.32
C PRO A 68 8.43 -10.31 -14.21
N ASN A 69 8.81 -10.69 -12.98
CA ASN A 69 9.76 -11.76 -12.69
C ASN A 69 9.18 -12.83 -11.74
N GLY A 70 7.88 -12.76 -11.42
CA GLY A 70 7.20 -13.67 -10.49
C GLY A 70 7.60 -13.51 -9.02
N LYS A 71 8.37 -12.47 -8.66
CA LYS A 71 8.82 -12.18 -7.28
C LYS A 71 8.03 -11.01 -6.68
N PHE A 72 8.13 -10.83 -5.37
CA PHE A 72 7.62 -9.66 -4.66
C PHE A 72 8.68 -8.55 -4.64
N GLY A 73 8.27 -7.30 -4.82
CA GLY A 73 9.17 -6.16 -4.89
C GLY A 73 8.78 -5.14 -5.96
N PHE A 74 9.67 -4.20 -6.27
CA PHE A 74 9.49 -3.21 -7.32
C PHE A 74 10.84 -2.80 -7.89
N HIS A 75 10.89 -2.29 -9.12
CA HIS A 75 12.16 -1.97 -9.80
C HIS A 75 12.83 -0.68 -9.30
N VAL A 76 12.10 0.15 -8.54
CA VAL A 76 12.61 1.37 -7.90
C VAL A 76 12.10 1.49 -6.47
N THR A 77 12.79 2.27 -5.64
CA THR A 77 12.27 2.69 -4.33
C THR A 77 11.06 3.59 -4.51
N THR A 78 9.92 3.17 -3.95
CA THR A 78 8.71 3.98 -3.80
C THR A 78 8.61 4.54 -2.39
N PHE A 79 7.66 5.44 -2.12
CA PHE A 79 7.59 6.16 -0.85
C PHE A 79 6.14 6.24 -0.38
N ASN A 80 5.86 5.81 0.86
CA ASN A 80 4.60 6.12 1.55
C ASN A 80 4.82 7.44 2.31
N GLY A 81 4.26 8.54 1.80
CA GLY A 81 4.64 9.88 2.23
C GLY A 81 6.15 10.09 2.10
N MET A 82 6.85 10.27 3.22
CA MET A 82 8.30 10.41 3.26
C MET A 82 9.07 9.11 3.55
N VAL A 83 8.36 8.00 3.77
CA VAL A 83 8.96 6.72 4.20
C VAL A 83 9.33 5.89 2.98
N PRO A 84 10.62 5.57 2.74
CA PRO A 84 11.03 4.75 1.62
C PRO A 84 10.62 3.28 1.78
N LEU A 85 10.19 2.64 0.69
CA LEU A 85 9.95 1.20 0.64
C LEU A 85 11.21 0.44 0.20
N VAL A 86 11.53 -0.65 0.91
CA VAL A 86 12.64 -1.58 0.65
C VAL A 86 12.20 -2.61 -0.40
N ASN A 87 12.13 -2.13 -1.64
CA ASN A 87 11.53 -2.81 -2.78
C ASN A 87 12.37 -3.93 -3.43
N ASP A 88 13.50 -4.31 -2.82
CA ASP A 88 14.34 -5.41 -3.30
C ASP A 88 13.52 -6.68 -3.58
N TRP A 89 13.82 -7.33 -4.70
CA TRP A 89 13.06 -8.51 -5.12
C TRP A 89 13.31 -9.71 -4.19
N CYS A 90 12.23 -10.39 -3.78
CA CYS A 90 12.30 -11.61 -2.97
C CYS A 90 11.20 -12.61 -3.35
N ASP A 91 11.37 -13.87 -2.94
CA ASP A 91 10.51 -14.97 -3.38
C ASP A 91 9.24 -15.14 -2.54
N THR A 92 9.22 -14.58 -1.33
CA THR A 92 8.09 -14.74 -0.41
C THR A 92 7.56 -13.40 0.09
N TRP A 93 6.25 -13.33 0.26
CA TRP A 93 5.59 -12.17 0.83
C TRP A 93 5.93 -11.98 2.31
N GLU A 94 6.14 -13.07 3.05
CA GLU A 94 6.65 -13.04 4.42
C GLU A 94 7.97 -12.28 4.51
N GLU A 95 8.94 -12.60 3.64
CA GLU A 95 10.23 -11.92 3.60
C GLU A 95 10.10 -10.44 3.24
N TYR A 96 9.35 -10.12 2.19
CA TYR A 96 9.11 -8.72 1.78
C TYR A 96 8.52 -7.91 2.93
N PHE A 97 7.41 -8.40 3.52
CA PHE A 97 6.68 -7.68 4.54
C PHE A 97 7.51 -7.51 5.81
N ALA A 98 8.20 -8.55 6.27
CA ALA A 98 9.05 -8.47 7.46
C ALA A 98 10.22 -7.49 7.27
N ARG A 99 10.84 -7.47 6.07
CA ARG A 99 11.90 -6.51 5.76
C ARG A 99 11.36 -5.08 5.75
N GLN A 100 10.21 -4.86 5.12
CA GLN A 100 9.59 -3.54 5.07
C GLN A 100 9.19 -3.04 6.47
N LEU A 101 8.50 -3.87 7.26
CA LEU A 101 8.07 -3.48 8.61
C LEU A 101 9.26 -3.11 9.50
N ARG A 102 10.39 -3.83 9.38
CA ARG A 102 11.62 -3.48 10.10
C ARG A 102 12.13 -2.10 9.71
N SER A 103 12.17 -1.79 8.41
CA SER A 103 12.55 -0.47 7.90
C SER A 103 11.57 0.62 8.35
N ASP A 104 10.28 0.33 8.44
CA ASP A 104 9.26 1.28 8.90
C ASP A 104 9.45 1.63 10.37
N ILE A 105 9.73 0.64 11.22
CA ILE A 105 10.04 0.83 12.65
C ILE A 105 11.35 1.61 12.83
N GLU A 106 12.40 1.29 12.08
CA GLU A 106 13.66 2.03 12.11
C GLU A 106 13.45 3.50 11.70
N TRP A 107 12.62 3.74 10.68
CA TRP A 107 12.26 5.09 10.27
C TRP A 107 11.45 5.81 11.35
N GLU A 108 10.46 5.16 11.96
CA GLU A 108 9.66 5.73 13.05
C GLU A 108 10.56 6.12 14.23
N HIS A 109 11.48 5.25 14.64
CA HIS A 109 12.45 5.52 15.69
C HIS A 109 13.39 6.68 15.37
N SER A 110 13.71 6.90 14.09
CA SER A 110 14.50 8.08 13.69
C SER A 110 13.77 9.40 13.96
N ILE A 111 12.43 9.36 14.06
CA ILE A 111 11.57 10.52 14.32
C ILE A 111 11.16 10.61 15.80
N ARG A 112 10.78 9.48 16.41
CA ARG A 112 10.19 9.43 17.75
C ARG A 112 11.16 8.94 18.84
N GLY A 113 12.36 8.53 18.45
CA GLY A 113 13.31 7.87 19.34
C GLY A 113 12.96 6.40 19.60
N PRO A 114 13.92 5.59 20.07
CA PRO A 114 13.68 4.18 20.39
C PRO A 114 12.72 4.02 21.57
N ASP A 115 12.01 2.90 21.60
CA ASP A 115 11.13 2.51 22.72
C ASP A 115 11.32 1.01 23.03
N PRO A 116 11.91 0.67 24.20
CA PRO A 116 12.19 -0.71 24.56
C PRO A 116 10.95 -1.63 24.65
N GLU A 117 9.78 -1.08 25.01
CA GLU A 117 8.55 -1.88 25.09
C GLU A 117 8.03 -2.17 23.68
N PHE A 118 8.00 -1.15 22.82
CA PHE A 118 7.69 -1.30 21.41
C PHE A 118 8.65 -2.32 20.74
N ASP A 119 9.96 -2.19 20.97
CA ASP A 119 10.99 -3.07 20.41
C ASP A 119 10.78 -4.54 20.81
N ALA A 120 10.46 -4.78 22.09
CA ALA A 120 10.19 -6.12 22.59
C ALA A 120 8.95 -6.74 21.93
N ILE A 121 7.90 -5.94 21.70
CA ILE A 121 6.69 -6.39 21.00
C ILE A 121 6.99 -6.64 19.53
N ALA A 122 7.65 -5.71 18.84
CA ALA A 122 8.03 -5.85 17.43
C ALA A 122 8.82 -7.13 17.17
N GLU A 123 9.74 -7.50 18.07
CA GLU A 123 10.49 -8.74 17.98
C GLU A 123 9.60 -10.00 18.04
N GLU A 124 8.52 -9.99 18.84
CA GLU A 124 7.53 -11.08 18.85
C GLU A 124 6.72 -11.13 17.54
N PHE A 125 6.46 -9.98 16.92
CA PHE A 125 5.83 -9.93 15.59
C PHE A 125 6.71 -10.59 14.53
N PHE A 126 8.00 -10.29 14.49
CA PHE A 126 8.94 -10.90 13.55
C PHE A 126 9.12 -12.40 13.81
N LYS A 127 9.17 -12.83 15.07
CA LYS A 127 9.38 -14.24 15.43
C LYS A 127 8.16 -15.12 15.25
N LYS A 128 6.95 -14.60 15.53
CA LYS A 128 5.73 -15.40 15.66
C LYS A 128 4.62 -14.95 14.74
N VAL A 129 4.24 -13.68 14.80
CA VAL A 129 3.02 -13.18 14.13
C VAL A 129 3.15 -13.21 12.62
N ILE A 130 4.21 -12.60 12.07
CA ILE A 130 4.44 -12.56 10.62
C ILE A 130 4.60 -13.98 10.04
N PRO A 131 5.45 -14.87 10.60
CA PRO A 131 5.51 -16.25 10.14
C PRO A 131 4.17 -17.00 10.23
N ARG A 132 3.39 -16.79 11.29
CA ARG A 132 2.09 -17.47 11.49
C ARG A 132 1.05 -17.00 10.49
N LEU A 133 1.02 -15.73 10.12
CA LEU A 133 -0.02 -15.14 9.28
C LEU A 133 0.34 -15.13 7.79
N LEU A 134 1.62 -14.93 7.44
CA LEU A 134 2.04 -14.72 6.05
C LEU A 134 2.64 -15.96 5.40
N ARG A 135 3.39 -16.80 6.13
CA ARG A 135 3.92 -18.06 5.57
C ARG A 135 2.84 -18.99 5.03
N PRO A 136 1.67 -19.14 5.67
CA PRO A 136 0.62 -20.03 5.16
C PRO A 136 0.08 -19.61 3.78
N LEU A 137 0.23 -18.34 3.37
CA LEU A 137 -0.18 -17.90 2.02
C LEU A 137 0.56 -18.65 0.90
N GLN A 138 1.77 -19.15 1.17
CA GLN A 138 2.66 -19.78 0.18
C GLN A 138 3.16 -21.17 0.60
N THR A 139 2.54 -21.78 1.63
CA THR A 139 2.91 -23.12 2.12
C THR A 139 1.67 -24.02 2.26
N GLY A 140 1.87 -25.32 2.50
CA GLY A 140 0.76 -26.28 2.57
C GLY A 140 0.01 -26.44 1.24
N GLY A 141 0.72 -26.31 0.12
CA GLY A 141 0.15 -26.39 -1.24
C GLY A 141 -0.49 -25.10 -1.76
N ARG A 142 -0.44 -24.02 -0.97
CA ARG A 142 -0.96 -22.71 -1.36
C ARG A 142 0.09 -21.86 -2.06
N THR A 143 -0.39 -20.93 -2.87
CA THR A 143 0.41 -19.91 -3.53
C THR A 143 -0.42 -18.65 -3.66
N ILE A 144 0.24 -17.50 -3.57
CA ILE A 144 -0.34 -16.21 -3.96
C ILE A 144 0.44 -15.69 -5.17
N LYS A 145 -0.27 -14.98 -6.06
CA LYS A 145 0.33 -14.30 -7.21
C LYS A 145 0.80 -12.91 -6.73
N PRO A 146 2.06 -12.52 -6.90
CA PRO A 146 2.47 -11.13 -6.70
C PRO A 146 1.77 -10.24 -7.73
N VAL A 147 0.90 -9.35 -7.26
CA VAL A 147 0.14 -8.40 -8.08
C VAL A 147 0.60 -6.98 -7.79
N LEU A 148 0.42 -6.08 -8.75
CA LEU A 148 0.67 -4.66 -8.51
C LEU A 148 -0.36 -4.15 -7.50
N VAL A 149 0.09 -3.62 -6.38
CA VAL A 149 -0.75 -2.95 -5.37
C VAL A 149 -0.51 -1.44 -5.41
N HIS A 150 -1.53 -0.64 -5.10
CA HIS A 150 -1.38 0.81 -4.99
C HIS A 150 -0.53 1.20 -3.77
N GLY A 151 -0.70 0.48 -2.66
CA GLY A 151 0.04 0.62 -1.41
C GLY A 151 -0.47 1.72 -0.46
N ASP A 152 -1.34 2.61 -0.94
CA ASP A 152 -1.84 3.77 -0.17
C ASP A 152 -3.30 4.13 -0.50
N VAL A 153 -4.22 3.17 -0.33
CA VAL A 153 -5.64 3.30 -0.72
C VAL A 153 -6.49 3.90 0.40
N TRP A 154 -6.53 5.23 0.46
CA TRP A 154 -7.40 5.98 1.38
C TRP A 154 -8.12 7.13 0.64
N PRO A 155 -9.16 7.76 1.23
CA PRO A 155 -9.97 8.76 0.52
C PRO A 155 -9.22 10.00 0.02
N GLY A 156 -7.98 10.23 0.49
CA GLY A 156 -7.13 11.32 -0.02
C GLY A 156 -6.46 11.00 -1.35
N ASN A 157 -6.28 9.71 -1.68
CA ASN A 157 -5.57 9.23 -2.87
C ASN A 157 -6.51 8.58 -3.91
N VAL A 158 -7.82 8.64 -3.64
CA VAL A 158 -8.86 8.01 -4.44
C VAL A 158 -10.00 9.01 -4.58
N GLN A 159 -10.14 9.57 -5.78
CA GLN A 159 -11.14 10.62 -6.04
C GLN A 159 -11.86 10.40 -7.37
N ILE A 160 -13.01 11.06 -7.54
CA ILE A 160 -13.80 10.99 -8.77
C ILE A 160 -13.41 12.16 -9.67
N ASP A 161 -13.00 11.87 -10.91
CA ASP A 161 -12.79 12.89 -11.93
C ASP A 161 -14.14 13.47 -12.40
N MET A 162 -14.34 14.76 -12.22
CA MET A 162 -15.60 15.45 -12.51
C MET A 162 -15.95 15.48 -13.99
N THR A 163 -14.98 15.27 -14.88
CA THR A 163 -15.22 15.25 -16.33
C THR A 163 -15.60 13.86 -16.80
N THR A 164 -14.85 12.85 -16.37
CA THR A 164 -15.04 11.46 -16.84
C THR A 164 -15.98 10.63 -15.96
N GLN A 165 -16.27 11.11 -14.74
CA GLN A 165 -17.03 10.41 -13.69
C GLN A 165 -16.39 9.08 -13.28
N ARG A 166 -15.06 8.96 -13.39
CA ARG A 166 -14.30 7.75 -13.05
C ARG A 166 -13.51 7.95 -11.77
N VAL A 167 -13.34 6.86 -11.02
CA VAL A 167 -12.38 6.80 -9.91
C VAL A 167 -10.97 6.89 -10.45
N ILE A 168 -10.19 7.81 -9.90
CA ILE A 168 -8.77 8.05 -10.18
C ILE A 168 -7.97 7.75 -8.91
N LEU A 169 -6.95 6.89 -9.06
CA LEU A 169 -5.93 6.61 -8.07
C LEU A 169 -4.70 7.50 -8.35
N PHE A 170 -4.09 8.03 -7.29
CA PHE A 170 -2.89 8.87 -7.38
C PHE A 170 -2.09 8.79 -6.07
N ASP A 171 -0.87 9.34 -6.04
CA ASP A 171 0.02 9.31 -4.87
C ASP A 171 0.26 7.87 -4.37
N SER A 172 0.80 7.04 -5.26
CA SER A 172 0.90 5.59 -5.05
C SER A 172 2.30 5.19 -4.58
N CYS A 173 2.37 4.24 -3.65
CA CYS A 173 3.63 3.64 -3.19
C CYS A 173 3.74 2.19 -3.67
N CYS A 174 3.68 2.02 -4.99
CA CYS A 174 3.49 0.71 -5.61
C CYS A 174 4.59 -0.30 -5.24
N CYS A 175 4.17 -1.56 -5.15
CA CYS A 175 5.03 -2.73 -5.27
C CYS A 175 4.24 -3.89 -5.87
N TYR A 176 4.93 -4.97 -6.26
CA TYR A 176 4.30 -6.25 -6.52
C TYR A 176 4.20 -7.02 -5.21
N GLY A 177 2.98 -7.11 -4.68
CA GLY A 177 2.67 -7.58 -3.33
C GLY A 177 1.49 -8.54 -3.26
N HIS A 178 1.05 -8.81 -2.03
CA HIS A 178 -0.22 -9.48 -1.77
C HIS A 178 -1.38 -8.49 -1.96
N ASN A 179 -2.39 -8.88 -2.75
CA ASN A 179 -3.54 -8.04 -3.12
C ASN A 179 -4.36 -7.52 -1.93
N GLU A 180 -4.38 -8.23 -0.79
CA GLU A 180 -5.09 -7.81 0.41
C GLU A 180 -4.40 -6.63 1.14
N LEU A 181 -3.16 -6.26 0.78
CA LEU A 181 -2.47 -5.11 1.35
C LEU A 181 -3.26 -3.80 1.14
N ASP A 182 -3.86 -3.61 -0.03
CA ASP A 182 -4.65 -2.42 -0.38
C ASP A 182 -5.96 -2.30 0.41
N LEU A 183 -6.31 -3.30 1.23
CA LEU A 183 -7.45 -3.26 2.14
C LEU A 183 -7.10 -2.72 3.52
N ALA A 184 -5.81 -2.54 3.84
CA ALA A 184 -5.32 -2.19 5.18
C ALA A 184 -5.97 -0.91 5.72
N MET A 185 -5.99 0.15 4.92
CA MET A 185 -6.53 1.45 5.31
C MET A 185 -8.05 1.44 5.50
N MET A 186 -8.76 0.47 4.91
CA MET A 186 -10.22 0.33 5.12
C MET A 186 -10.57 -0.19 6.52
N ARG A 187 -9.58 -0.66 7.28
CA ARG A 187 -9.73 -1.06 8.69
C ARG A 187 -9.72 0.14 9.64
N GLU A 188 -9.09 1.23 9.22
CA GLU A 188 -8.77 2.35 10.09
C GLU A 188 -9.99 3.29 10.28
N PRO A 189 -10.51 3.47 11.50
CA PRO A 189 -11.74 4.21 11.74
C PRO A 189 -11.64 5.71 11.42
N ARG A 190 -10.41 6.21 11.25
CA ARG A 190 -10.12 7.59 10.83
C ARG A 190 -10.45 7.85 9.36
N TYR A 191 -10.59 6.82 8.53
CA TYR A 191 -10.88 6.97 7.11
C TYR A 191 -12.36 6.69 6.79
N ARG A 192 -12.81 7.22 5.65
CA ARG A 192 -14.19 7.05 5.15
C ARG A 192 -14.40 5.75 4.40
N PHE A 193 -13.33 5.06 4.01
CA PHE A 193 -13.40 3.67 3.53
C PHE A 193 -13.50 2.73 4.73
N GLY A 194 -14.24 1.64 4.58
CA GLY A 194 -14.66 0.82 5.72
C GLY A 194 -15.05 -0.61 5.36
N PRO A 195 -15.64 -1.37 6.31
CA PRO A 195 -15.94 -2.78 6.16
C PRO A 195 -16.76 -3.16 4.91
N GLU A 196 -17.66 -2.29 4.45
CA GLU A 196 -18.44 -2.51 3.23
C GLU A 196 -17.55 -2.63 1.97
N HIS A 197 -16.46 -1.86 1.92
CA HIS A 197 -15.50 -1.90 0.80
C HIS A 197 -14.72 -3.22 0.82
N VAL A 198 -14.26 -3.62 2.01
CA VAL A 198 -13.56 -4.89 2.23
C VAL A 198 -14.46 -6.06 1.84
N GLN A 199 -15.70 -6.09 2.35
CA GLN A 199 -16.67 -7.15 2.07
C GLN A 199 -16.92 -7.28 0.57
N LYS A 200 -17.19 -6.17 -0.12
CA LYS A 200 -17.44 -6.17 -1.56
C LYS A 200 -16.22 -6.58 -2.38
N TYR A 201 -15.02 -6.20 -1.95
CA TYR A 201 -13.79 -6.67 -2.58
C TYR A 201 -13.61 -8.19 -2.43
N LEU A 202 -13.84 -8.73 -1.23
CA LEU A 202 -13.76 -10.16 -0.96
C LEU A 202 -14.81 -10.97 -1.72
N GLU A 203 -15.98 -10.40 -2.00
CA GLU A 203 -17.01 -11.04 -2.85
C GLU A 203 -16.53 -11.25 -4.31
N VAL A 204 -15.72 -10.33 -4.85
CA VAL A 204 -15.28 -10.39 -6.26
C VAL A 204 -13.89 -11.01 -6.44
N MET A 205 -13.02 -10.92 -5.43
CA MET A 205 -11.66 -11.47 -5.45
C MET A 205 -11.54 -12.82 -4.72
N GLY A 206 -12.42 -13.08 -3.76
CA GLY A 206 -12.25 -14.16 -2.78
C GLY A 206 -11.18 -13.80 -1.73
N PRO A 207 -11.32 -14.29 -0.47
CA PRO A 207 -10.26 -14.19 0.53
C PRO A 207 -9.09 -15.11 0.19
N SER A 208 -7.87 -14.68 0.49
CA SER A 208 -6.69 -15.55 0.44
C SER A 208 -6.73 -16.58 1.57
N GLU A 209 -6.35 -17.81 1.25
CA GLU A 209 -6.27 -18.89 2.23
C GLU A 209 -5.02 -18.80 3.12
N PRO A 210 -5.10 -19.07 4.43
CA PRO A 210 -6.30 -19.50 5.18
C PRO A 210 -7.29 -18.37 5.40
N VAL A 211 -8.58 -18.61 5.15
CA VAL A 211 -9.62 -17.60 5.40
C VAL A 211 -9.70 -17.23 6.90
N ASP A 212 -9.47 -18.18 7.80
CA ASP A 212 -9.49 -17.94 9.25
C ASP A 212 -8.43 -16.91 9.70
N ASP A 213 -7.36 -16.73 8.92
CA ASP A 213 -6.30 -15.76 9.22
C ASP A 213 -6.56 -14.38 8.57
N LEU A 214 -7.65 -14.21 7.81
CA LEU A 214 -7.90 -13.00 7.01
C LEU A 214 -7.95 -11.73 7.86
N ASP A 215 -8.70 -11.76 8.96
CA ASP A 215 -8.87 -10.58 9.80
C ASP A 215 -7.53 -10.17 10.45
N ASP A 216 -6.80 -11.14 10.99
CA ASP A 216 -5.49 -10.94 11.59
C ASP A 216 -4.44 -10.46 10.56
N ARG A 217 -4.45 -10.99 9.34
CA ARG A 217 -3.59 -10.51 8.24
C ARG A 217 -3.88 -9.06 7.89
N ASN A 218 -5.16 -8.70 7.79
CA ASN A 218 -5.54 -7.32 7.47
C ASN A 218 -5.19 -6.37 8.63
N ALA A 219 -5.34 -6.81 9.88
CA ALA A 219 -4.86 -6.08 11.07
C ALA A 219 -3.35 -5.87 11.04
N LEU A 220 -2.58 -6.90 10.68
CA LEU A 220 -1.12 -6.82 10.50
C LEU A 220 -0.74 -5.76 9.44
N TYR A 221 -1.48 -5.70 8.33
CA TYR A 221 -1.24 -4.69 7.29
C TYR A 221 -1.63 -3.27 7.72
N ALA A 222 -2.75 -3.12 8.44
CA ALA A 222 -3.20 -1.83 8.96
C ALA A 222 -2.25 -1.28 10.05
N MET A 223 -1.74 -2.15 10.92
CA MET A 223 -0.78 -1.77 11.97
C MET A 223 0.54 -1.24 11.38
N ARG A 224 1.00 -1.76 10.24
CA ARG A 224 2.12 -1.15 9.49
C ARG A 224 1.81 0.31 9.09
N ASP A 225 0.60 0.61 8.63
CA ASP A 225 0.17 1.98 8.33
C ASP A 225 0.17 2.85 9.60
N ASN A 226 -0.29 2.33 10.74
CA ASN A 226 -0.27 3.05 12.03
C ASN A 226 1.15 3.46 12.46
N ILE A 227 2.13 2.55 12.34
CA ILE A 227 3.54 2.83 12.66
C ILE A 227 4.08 3.96 11.79
N ILE A 228 3.80 3.93 10.48
CA ILE A 228 4.23 5.01 9.58
C ILE A 228 3.55 6.33 9.95
N ASN A 229 2.24 6.30 10.24
CA ASN A 229 1.46 7.48 10.59
C ASN A 229 1.87 8.10 11.94
N SER A 230 2.30 7.29 12.92
CA SER A 230 2.82 7.79 14.19
C SER A 230 4.06 8.65 13.98
N GLY A 231 4.92 8.30 13.01
CA GLY A 231 6.10 9.10 12.65
C GLY A 231 5.78 10.28 11.72
N LEU A 232 4.94 10.10 10.69
CA LEU A 232 4.65 11.14 9.68
C LEU A 232 3.88 12.33 10.25
N HIS A 233 3.02 12.10 11.24
CA HIS A 233 2.06 13.12 11.69
C HIS A 233 2.18 13.36 13.19
N ALA A 234 2.65 14.56 13.57
CA ALA A 234 2.79 14.96 14.97
C ALA A 234 1.50 14.74 15.79
N HIS A 235 0.33 15.07 15.22
CA HIS A 235 -0.98 14.90 15.85
C HIS A 235 -1.47 13.45 15.94
N ARG A 236 -0.77 12.50 15.30
CA ARG A 236 -1.06 11.05 15.34
C ARG A 236 0.00 10.26 16.12
N ALA A 237 0.81 10.94 16.94
CA ALA A 237 1.83 10.29 17.77
C ALA A 237 1.25 9.17 18.66
N PHE A 238 -0.01 9.33 19.08
CA PHE A 238 -0.72 8.37 19.92
C PHE A 238 -0.85 6.98 19.28
N LEU A 239 -0.78 6.86 17.95
CA LEU A 239 -0.83 5.58 17.24
C LEU A 239 0.35 4.66 17.57
N ARG A 240 1.42 5.19 18.17
CA ARG A 240 2.52 4.37 18.67
C ARG A 240 2.11 3.52 19.89
N GLU A 241 1.12 3.98 20.65
CA GLU A 241 0.64 3.36 21.89
C GLU A 241 -0.57 2.42 21.66
N GLU A 242 -1.18 2.46 20.47
CA GLU A 242 -2.35 1.65 20.05
C GLU A 242 -1.93 0.39 19.26
#